data_AF-A0A8R1IK71-F1
#
_entry.id   AF-A0A8R1IK71-F1
#
_cell.length_a   1.000
_cell.length_b   1.000
_cell.length_c   1.000
_cell.angle_alpha   90.00
_cell.angle_beta   90.00
_cell.angle_gamma   90.00
#
_symmetry.space_group_name_H-M   'P 1'
#
loop_
_entity.id
_entity.type
_entity.pdbx_description
1 polymer ?
#
loop_
_entity_poly.entity_id
_entity_poly.type
_entity_poly.pdbx_seq_one_letter_code
_entity_poly.pdbx_strand_id
1 'polypeptide(L)'
;MFGEQTRNAWLIKENGFGRIVSKFNVNAKELGTHMREVLEHPDYQRNANNFLSLYADQPISTLDEGAFKFNRLVKYGGKMPGWFYPRGIDLSYLMVLNLDILIILPVLCVFLIFTR
;
A
#
# COMPACT_ATOMS: atom_id res chain seq x y z
N MET A 1 8.45 -2.65 18.56
CA MET A 1 8.11 -3.26 17.27
C MET A 1 6.65 -3.74 17.32
N PHE A 2 5.70 -2.80 17.43
CA PHE A 2 4.26 -3.07 17.55
C PHE A 2 3.55 -2.09 16.60
N GLY A 3 2.66 -2.58 15.73
CA GLY A 3 2.01 -1.79 14.67
C GLY A 3 1.95 -2.56 13.36
N GLU A 4 3.07 -2.59 12.62
CA GLU A 4 3.13 -3.17 11.27
C GLU A 4 2.81 -4.66 11.20
N GLN A 5 3.06 -5.42 12.27
CA GLN A 5 2.80 -6.87 12.28
C GLN A 5 1.32 -7.19 11.98
N THR A 6 0.38 -6.45 12.55
CA THR A 6 -1.05 -6.68 12.33
C THR A 6 -1.44 -6.37 10.89
N ARG A 7 -0.97 -5.24 10.35
CA ARG A 7 -1.23 -4.83 8.96
C ARG A 7 -0.64 -5.83 7.97
N ASN A 8 0.60 -6.27 8.19
CA ASN A 8 1.26 -7.24 7.33
C ASN A 8 0.58 -8.62 7.40
N ALA A 9 0.12 -9.05 8.58
CA ALA A 9 -0.63 -10.29 8.72
C ALA A 9 -1.95 -10.27 7.93
N TRP A 10 -2.66 -9.14 7.96
CA TRP A 10 -3.83 -8.93 7.12
C TRP A 10 -3.50 -8.96 5.63
N LEU A 11 -2.44 -8.27 5.20
CA LEU A 11 -2.00 -8.31 3.80
C LEU A 11 -1.74 -9.75 3.33
N ILE A 12 -1.02 -10.55 4.12
CA ILE A 12 -0.71 -11.95 3.82
C ILE A 12 -1.98 -12.80 3.71
N LYS A 13 -2.95 -12.59 4.61
CA LYS A 13 -4.23 -13.31 4.60
C LYS A 13 -5.08 -12.93 3.39
N GLU A 14 -5.21 -11.64 3.07
CA GLU A 14 -5.98 -11.14 1.93
C GLU A 14 -5.38 -11.59 0.59
N ASN A 15 -4.06 -11.67 0.51
CA ASN A 15 -3.36 -12.25 -0.65
C ASN A 15 -3.38 -13.80 -0.65
N GLY A 16 -4.00 -14.43 0.34
CA GLY A 16 -4.28 -15.87 0.33
C GLY A 16 -3.05 -16.76 0.47
N PHE A 17 -1.95 -16.26 1.05
CA PHE A 17 -0.73 -17.03 1.26
C PHE A 17 -0.32 -17.19 2.74
N GLY A 18 -1.25 -16.90 3.66
CA GLY A 18 -1.08 -17.27 5.07
C GLY A 18 -2.33 -17.09 5.93
N ARG A 19 -2.19 -17.44 7.20
CA ARG A 19 -3.21 -17.35 8.24
C ARG A 19 -2.78 -16.41 9.36
N ILE A 20 -3.74 -15.74 9.97
CA ILE A 20 -3.52 -14.87 11.14
C ILE A 20 -3.86 -15.69 12.38
N VAL A 21 -2.95 -15.70 13.35
CA VAL A 21 -3.17 -16.35 14.65
C VAL A 21 -3.32 -15.26 15.72
N SER A 22 -4.27 -15.45 16.64
CA SER A 22 -4.47 -14.52 17.75
C SER A 22 -3.33 -14.65 18.76
N LYS A 23 -2.66 -13.54 19.07
CA LYS A 23 -1.60 -13.50 20.08
C LYS A 23 -2.12 -13.75 21.51
N PHE A 24 -3.40 -13.44 21.75
CA PHE A 24 -4.01 -13.55 23.07
C PHE A 24 -4.57 -14.94 23.36
N ASN A 25 -4.78 -15.75 22.33
CA ASN A 25 -5.39 -17.07 22.45
C ASN A 25 -4.67 -18.07 21.54
N VAL A 26 -3.38 -18.31 21.80
CA VAL A 26 -2.59 -19.29 21.06
C VAL A 26 -2.74 -20.66 21.70
N ASN A 27 -3.30 -21.62 20.96
CA ASN A 27 -3.35 -23.03 21.35
C ASN A 27 -2.50 -23.88 20.39
N ALA A 28 -1.73 -24.83 20.92
CA ALA A 28 -0.90 -25.74 20.14
C ALA A 28 -1.70 -26.50 19.07
N LYS A 29 -2.93 -26.91 19.38
CA LYS A 29 -3.81 -27.60 18.43
C LYS A 29 -4.21 -26.70 17.25
N GLU A 30 -4.57 -25.45 17.54
CA GLU A 30 -4.96 -24.48 16.52
C GLU A 30 -3.78 -24.13 15.63
N LEU A 31 -2.61 -23.86 16.24
CA LEU A 31 -1.38 -23.59 15.51
C LEU A 31 -1.00 -24.76 14.58
N GLY A 32 -1.05 -26.00 15.08
CA GLY A 32 -0.77 -27.19 14.28
C GLY A 32 -1.74 -27.35 13.10
N THR A 33 -3.01 -27.01 13.31
CA THR A 33 -4.03 -27.05 12.25
C THR A 33 -3.74 -26.02 11.16
N HIS A 34 -3.48 -24.77 11.54
CA HIS A 34 -3.16 -23.68 10.60
C HIS A 34 -1.86 -23.93 9.85
N MET A 35 -0.82 -24.44 10.53
CA MET A 35 0.44 -24.79 9.88
C MET A 35 0.23 -25.89 8.83
N ARG A 36 -0.52 -26.93 9.19
CA ARG A 36 -0.80 -28.03 8.27
C ARG A 36 -1.62 -27.56 7.06
N GLU A 37 -2.61 -26.70 7.28
CA GLU A 37 -3.37 -26.08 6.21
C GLU A 37 -2.46 -25.33 5.23
N VAL A 38 -1.60 -24.43 5.72
CA VAL A 38 -0.70 -23.62 4.89
C VAL A 38 0.32 -24.48 4.12
N LEU A 39 0.77 -25.59 4.71
CA LEU A 39 1.76 -26.48 4.11
C LEU A 39 1.15 -27.50 3.13
N GLU A 40 -0.05 -28.00 3.39
CA GLU A 40 -0.69 -29.04 2.58
C GLU A 40 -1.52 -28.49 1.42
N HIS A 41 -2.12 -27.30 1.56
CA HIS A 41 -2.89 -26.70 0.46
C HIS A 41 -1.95 -25.99 -0.54
N PRO A 42 -1.88 -26.44 -1.82
CA PRO A 42 -0.96 -25.89 -2.81
C PRO A 42 -1.29 -24.43 -3.19
N ASP A 43 -2.52 -23.98 -2.93
CA ASP A 43 -2.97 -22.62 -3.21
C ASP A 43 -2.15 -21.58 -2.46
N TYR A 44 -1.73 -21.85 -1.22
CA TYR A 44 -0.91 -20.94 -0.43
C TYR A 44 0.43 -20.66 -1.09
N GLN A 45 1.10 -21.71 -1.58
CA GLN A 45 2.37 -21.57 -2.28
C GLN A 45 2.19 -20.91 -3.65
N ARG A 46 1.13 -21.25 -4.39
CA ARG A 46 0.82 -20.60 -5.67
C ARG A 46 0.59 -19.10 -5.48
N ASN A 47 -0.19 -18.71 -4.49
CA ASN A 47 -0.48 -17.32 -4.18
C ASN A 47 0.77 -16.58 -3.69
N ALA A 48 1.62 -17.22 -2.88
CA ALA A 48 2.91 -16.65 -2.47
C ALA A 48 3.83 -16.38 -3.68
N ASN A 49 3.93 -17.33 -4.61
CA ASN A 49 4.74 -17.18 -5.81
C ASN A 49 4.20 -16.09 -6.74
N ASN A 50 2.88 -15.99 -6.90
CA ASN A 50 2.23 -14.93 -7.67
C ASN A 50 2.44 -13.56 -7.04
N PHE A 51 2.33 -13.47 -5.70
CA PHE A 51 2.64 -12.24 -4.98
C PHE A 51 4.11 -11.84 -5.18
N LEU A 52 5.03 -12.81 -5.07
CA LEU A 52 6.45 -12.56 -5.26
C LEU A 52 6.78 -12.10 -6.68
N SER A 53 6.18 -12.71 -7.71
CA SER A 53 6.43 -12.30 -9.10
C SER A 53 5.98 -10.87 -9.35
N LEU A 54 4.80 -10.48 -8.88
CA LEU A 54 4.30 -9.10 -8.97
C LEU A 54 5.15 -8.13 -8.14
N TYR A 55 5.58 -8.53 -6.95
CA TYR A 55 6.40 -7.69 -6.08
C TYR A 55 7.80 -7.46 -6.64
N ALA A 56 8.37 -8.48 -7.30
CA ALA A 56 9.68 -8.42 -7.93
C ALA A 56 9.66 -7.79 -9.33
N ASP A 57 8.48 -7.60 -9.94
CA ASP A 57 8.28 -6.94 -11.23
C ASP A 57 8.44 -5.42 -11.13
N GLN A 58 9.62 -4.98 -10.66
CA GLN A 58 9.99 -3.59 -10.53
C GLN A 58 10.91 -3.20 -11.69
N PRO A 59 10.78 -1.98 -12.24
CA PRO A 59 11.58 -1.54 -13.39
C PRO A 59 13.08 -1.39 -13.06
N ILE A 60 13.42 -1.29 -11.77
CA ILE A 60 14.79 -1.19 -11.26
C ILE A 60 14.88 -2.14 -10.07
N SER A 61 15.99 -2.88 -9.97
CA SER A 61 16.30 -3.70 -8.80
C SER A 61 16.26 -2.85 -7.52
N THR A 62 15.70 -3.39 -6.43
CA THR A 62 15.56 -2.66 -5.15
C THR A 62 16.87 -2.08 -4.63
N LEU A 63 17.98 -2.81 -4.78
CA LEU A 63 19.30 -2.34 -4.36
C LEU A 63 19.79 -1.19 -5.24
N ASP A 64 19.61 -1.31 -6.56
CA ASP A 64 20.02 -0.28 -7.52
C ASP A 64 19.17 0.97 -7.39
N GLU A 65 17.87 0.83 -7.13
CA GLU A 65 16.97 1.94 -6.83
C GLU A 65 17.41 2.68 -5.56
N GLY A 66 17.77 1.93 -4.52
CA GLY A 66 18.33 2.47 -3.28
C GLY A 66 19.62 3.26 -3.54
N ALA A 67 20.57 2.65 -4.27
CA ALA A 67 21.83 3.29 -4.63
C ALA A 67 21.61 4.56 -5.47
N PHE A 68 20.70 4.51 -6.45
CA PHE A 68 20.31 5.66 -7.27
C PHE A 68 19.77 6.81 -6.42
N LYS A 69 18.80 6.52 -5.54
CA LYS A 69 18.21 7.53 -4.63
C LYS A 69 19.26 8.12 -3.70
N PHE A 70 20.13 7.28 -3.13
CA PHE A 70 21.19 7.74 -2.23
C PHE A 70 22.21 8.64 -2.94
N ASN A 71 22.71 8.22 -4.11
CA ASN A 71 23.61 9.03 -4.93
C ASN A 71 23.00 10.39 -5.27
N ARG A 72 21.70 10.42 -5.58
CA ARG A 72 20.98 11.65 -5.89
C ARG A 72 20.82 12.55 -4.66
N LEU A 73 20.52 11.96 -3.50
CA LEU A 73 20.41 12.68 -2.23
C LEU A 73 21.73 13.39 -1.87
N VAL A 74 22.85 12.67 -1.97
CA VAL A 74 24.19 13.22 -1.75
C VAL A 74 24.50 14.33 -2.74
N LYS A 75 24.21 14.11 -4.04
CA LYS A 75 24.40 15.11 -5.10
C LYS A 75 23.70 16.44 -4.82
N TYR A 76 22.55 16.42 -4.17
CA TYR A 76 21.76 17.62 -3.84
C TYR A 76 21.90 18.08 -2.39
N GLY A 77 23.00 17.73 -1.71
CA GLY A 77 23.29 18.24 -0.38
C GLY A 77 22.28 17.80 0.69
N GLY A 78 21.72 16.60 0.55
CA GLY A 78 20.81 16.01 1.54
C GLY A 78 19.33 16.33 1.36
N LYS A 79 18.94 17.13 0.36
CA LYS A 79 17.53 17.40 0.03
C LYS A 79 17.27 17.11 -1.44
N MET A 80 16.36 16.18 -1.74
CA MET A 80 15.99 15.91 -3.13
C MET A 80 15.23 17.11 -3.73
N PRO A 81 15.33 17.34 -5.06
CA PRO A 81 14.51 18.34 -5.75
C PRO A 81 13.02 18.03 -5.63
N GLY A 82 12.15 19.04 -5.73
CA GLY A 82 10.69 18.89 -5.55
C GLY A 82 10.05 17.82 -6.43
N TRP A 83 10.54 17.63 -7.66
CA TRP A 83 10.04 16.60 -8.59
C TRP A 83 10.40 15.16 -8.24
N PHE A 84 11.18 14.92 -7.18
CA PHE A 84 11.38 13.59 -6.60
C PHE A 84 10.29 13.20 -5.59
N TYR A 85 9.44 14.14 -5.21
CA TYR A 85 8.33 13.90 -4.30
C TYR A 85 7.01 13.81 -5.06
N PRO A 86 6.04 13.01 -4.59
CA PRO A 86 4.70 13.00 -5.16
C PRO A 86 4.10 14.41 -5.06
N ARG A 87 3.54 14.94 -6.15
CA ARG A 87 2.88 16.26 -6.15
C ARG A 87 1.72 16.38 -5.15
N GLY A 88 1.22 15.24 -4.67
CA GLY A 88 0.17 15.19 -3.66
C GLY A 88 0.55 15.80 -2.31
N ILE A 89 1.84 15.95 -2.00
CA ILE A 89 2.28 16.55 -0.73
C ILE A 89 1.97 18.04 -0.64
N ASP A 90 1.83 18.71 -1.79
CA ASP A 90 1.59 20.15 -1.89
C ASP A 90 0.08 20.48 -2.00
N LEU A 91 -0.79 19.47 -1.95
CA LEU A 91 -2.24 19.65 -2.05
C LEU A 91 -2.81 20.31 -0.79
N SER A 92 -3.69 21.29 -0.97
CA SER A 92 -4.46 21.88 0.13
C SER A 92 -5.57 20.93 0.60
N TYR A 93 -6.02 21.08 1.85
CA TYR A 93 -7.14 20.29 2.39
C TYR A 93 -8.41 20.40 1.54
N LEU A 94 -8.66 21.56 0.92
CA LEU A 94 -9.81 21.76 0.03
C LEU A 94 -9.73 20.84 -1.19
N MET A 95 -8.54 20.70 -1.78
CA MET A 95 -8.31 19.89 -2.97
C MET A 95 -8.25 18.40 -2.62
N VAL A 96 -7.66 18.02 -1.48
CA VAL A 96 -7.65 16.62 -1.01
C VAL A 96 -9.07 16.10 -0.79
N LEU A 97 -9.96 16.93 -0.24
CA LEU A 97 -11.35 16.58 0.01
C LEU A 97 -12.28 16.88 -1.19
N ASN A 98 -11.75 17.41 -2.30
CA ASN A 98 -12.51 17.83 -3.48
C ASN A 98 -13.68 18.78 -3.15
N LEU A 99 -13.50 19.65 -2.17
CA LEU A 99 -14.55 20.59 -1.73
C LEU A 99 -14.87 21.64 -2.79
N ASP A 100 -13.87 22.02 -3.58
CA ASP A 100 -14.02 22.85 -4.76
C ASP A 100 -15.00 22.24 -5.76
N ILE A 101 -14.86 20.96 -6.10
CA ILE A 101 -15.77 20.23 -7.00
C ILE A 101 -17.17 20.13 -6.38
N LEU A 102 -17.24 19.80 -5.09
CA LEU A 102 -18.50 19.63 -4.37
C LEU A 102 -19.33 20.93 -4.29
N ILE A 103 -18.69 22.09 -4.31
CA ILE A 103 -19.36 23.40 -4.28
C ILE A 103 -19.62 23.92 -5.71
N ILE A 104 -18.65 23.83 -6.62
CA ILE A 104 -18.75 24.40 -7.96
C ILE A 104 -19.81 23.68 -8.81
N LEU A 105 -19.89 22.35 -8.76
CA LEU A 105 -20.86 21.57 -9.54
C LEU A 105 -22.33 21.94 -9.24
N PRO A 106 -22.81 21.94 -7.98
CA PRO A 106 -24.19 22.31 -7.69
C PRO A 106 -24.48 23.78 -7.99
N VAL A 107 -23.54 24.70 -7.74
CA VAL A 107 -23.70 26.12 -8.10
C VAL A 107 -23.85 26.29 -9.61
N LEU A 108 -23.04 25.60 -10.42
CA LEU A 108 -23.17 25.58 -11.88
C LEU A 108 -24.51 24.99 -12.32
N CYS A 109 -24.95 23.88 -11.73
CA CYS A 109 -26.25 23.28 -12.05
C CYS A 109 -27.41 24.25 -11.78
N VAL A 110 -27.40 24.90 -10.62
CA VAL A 110 -28.41 25.92 -10.26
C VAL A 110 -28.36 27.08 -11.25
N PHE A 111 -27.17 27.63 -11.53
CA PHE A 111 -26.98 28.71 -12.49
C PHE A 111 -27.56 28.34 -13.87
N LEU A 112 -27.24 27.16 -14.39
CA LEU A 112 -27.73 26.69 -15.69
C LEU A 112 -29.25 26.53 -15.73
N ILE A 113 -29.88 26.13 -14.63
CA ILE A 113 -31.35 26.05 -14.52
C ILE A 113 -31.98 27.45 -14.56
N PHE A 114 -31.38 28.43 -13.90
CA PHE A 114 -31.90 29.80 -13.85
C PHE A 114 -31.65 30.61 -15.13
N THR A 115 -30.59 30.30 -15.89
CA THR A 115 -30.28 30.95 -17.16
C THR A 115 -30.96 30.32 -18.38
N ARG A 116 -31.70 29.22 -18.19
CA ARG A 116 -32.46 28.53 -19.23
C ARG A 116 -33.92 29.00 -19.21
#